data_AF-A0A3N5RCF3-F1
#
_entry.id   AF-A0A3N5RCF3-F1
#
_cell.length_a   1.000
_cell.length_b   1.000
_cell.length_c   1.000
_cell.angle_alpha   90.00
_cell.angle_beta   90.00
_cell.angle_gamma   90.00
#
_symmetry.space_group_name_H-M   'P 1'
#
loop_
_entity.id
_entity.type
_entity.pdbx_description
1 polymer ?
#
loop_
_entity_poly.entity_id
_entity_poly.type
_entity_poly.pdbx_seq_one_letter_code
_entity_poly.pdbx_strand_id
1 'polypeptide(L)'
;AVDPQGVTNGIAGLYLTPRELAKYGFLYLHHGQWDGEQIVSEEWVEASTREQAYIGPDSYVDGLDRRFGYMFSIFPEQEYFGYLGMAGQELYVIPEKNMVVVFTAALAVGKEARLLKLLNDYILPAVKSDQTLPDNSQAASLLQASLQTTQAARQPVASLPKTALDISGKTYLLEQNSLGWQSMAFTFQPGSDEAVLKMDGSPYDLKIGLDNIYRLSDTPGSRPIGLRGTWKSEDEFYMENIILGDFITAVASIQFESDQIKVAITSLNFGSQPQLLRGVLQK
;
A
#
# COMPACT_ATOMS: atom_id res chain seq x y z
N ALA A 1 8.01 5.71 14.94
CA ALA A 1 8.73 4.99 16.01
C ALA A 1 9.99 5.78 16.35
N VAL A 2 10.39 5.77 17.62
CA VAL A 2 11.66 6.33 18.08
C VAL A 2 12.61 5.19 18.39
N ASP A 3 13.92 5.40 18.23
CA ASP A 3 14.93 4.47 18.70
C ASP A 3 14.95 4.39 20.24
N PRO A 4 15.74 3.50 20.87
CA PRO A 4 15.79 3.41 22.33
C PRO A 4 16.33 4.67 23.03
N GLN A 5 16.87 5.64 22.29
CA GLN A 5 17.30 6.95 22.77
C GLN A 5 16.20 8.02 22.62
N GLY A 6 15.06 7.68 22.02
CA GLY A 6 13.95 8.61 21.78
C GLY A 6 14.06 9.39 20.47
N VAL A 7 15.01 9.07 19.59
CA VAL A 7 15.20 9.77 18.31
C VAL A 7 14.28 9.18 17.25
N THR A 8 13.47 10.04 16.62
CA THR A 8 12.61 9.64 15.50
C THR A 8 13.42 9.29 14.26
N ASN A 9 12.96 8.28 13.51
CA ASN A 9 13.47 8.01 12.18
C ASN A 9 13.16 9.21 11.24
N GLY A 10 14.20 9.96 10.86
CA GLY A 10 14.07 11.12 9.98
C GLY A 10 14.03 10.78 8.48
N ILE A 11 14.25 9.51 8.10
CA ILE A 11 14.36 9.08 6.70
C ILE A 11 13.03 8.53 6.19
N ALA A 12 12.25 7.87 7.05
CA ALA A 12 11.01 7.19 6.66
C ALA A 12 10.06 6.97 7.85
N GLY A 13 8.86 6.48 7.56
CA GLY A 13 7.91 6.02 8.58
C GLY A 13 6.92 7.08 9.06
N LEU A 14 6.71 8.14 8.27
CA LEU A 14 5.53 9.01 8.41
C LEU A 14 4.31 8.33 7.79
N TYR A 15 3.17 8.50 8.46
CA TYR A 15 1.89 7.96 8.03
C TYR A 15 0.95 9.12 7.78
N LEU A 16 0.64 9.34 6.52
CA LEU A 16 -0.23 10.43 6.07
C LEU A 16 -1.26 9.84 5.13
N THR A 17 -2.51 10.25 5.29
CA THR A 17 -3.51 10.09 4.24
C THR A 17 -3.08 10.87 2.99
N PRO A 18 -3.56 10.51 1.79
CA PRO A 18 -3.30 11.31 0.59
C PRO A 18 -3.67 12.78 0.76
N ARG A 19 -4.73 13.07 1.52
CA ARG A 19 -5.17 14.43 1.84
C ARG A 19 -4.16 15.17 2.71
N GLU A 20 -3.59 14.52 3.73
CA GLU A 20 -2.57 15.14 4.59
C GLU A 20 -1.27 15.39 3.83
N LEU A 21 -0.85 14.45 2.99
CA LEU A 21 0.30 14.67 2.10
C LEU A 21 0.04 15.81 1.10
N ALA A 22 -1.19 15.94 0.59
CA ALA A 22 -1.57 17.06 -0.28
C ALA A 22 -1.52 18.41 0.44
N LYS A 23 -1.73 18.47 1.77
CA LYS A 23 -1.54 19.71 2.54
C LYS A 23 -0.09 20.18 2.54
N TYR A 24 0.87 19.25 2.57
CA TYR A 24 2.29 19.59 2.42
C TYR A 24 2.56 20.17 1.02
N GLY A 25 2.03 19.54 -0.03
CA GLY A 25 2.14 20.09 -1.39
C GLY A 25 1.52 21.47 -1.51
N PHE A 26 0.33 21.67 -0.91
CA PHE A 26 -0.39 22.94 -0.92
C PHE A 26 0.41 24.04 -0.21
N LEU A 27 1.02 23.73 0.94
CA LEU A 27 1.89 24.65 1.64
C LEU A 27 3.03 25.15 0.75
N TYR A 28 3.70 24.24 0.03
CA TYR A 28 4.79 24.59 -0.89
C TYR A 28 4.29 25.32 -2.16
N LEU A 29 3.11 24.95 -2.65
CA LEU A 29 2.45 25.64 -3.77
C LEU A 29 2.15 27.11 -3.43
N HIS A 30 1.82 27.38 -2.16
CA HIS A 30 1.55 28.72 -1.64
C HIS A 30 2.75 29.32 -0.90
N HIS A 31 3.97 29.03 -1.35
CA HIS A 31 5.20 29.67 -0.86
C HIS A 31 5.37 29.62 0.66
N GLY A 32 4.91 28.54 1.29
CA GLY A 32 5.03 28.30 2.73
C GLY A 32 3.94 28.95 3.57
N GLN A 33 2.89 29.52 2.96
CA GLN A 33 1.76 30.11 3.65
C GLN A 33 0.60 29.12 3.80
N TRP A 34 -0.06 29.17 4.96
CA TRP A 34 -1.28 28.44 5.26
C TRP A 34 -2.26 29.36 5.99
N ASP A 35 -3.48 29.51 5.46
CA ASP A 35 -4.53 30.38 6.03
C ASP A 35 -4.05 31.81 6.37
N GLY A 36 -3.13 32.36 5.56
CA GLY A 36 -2.56 33.70 5.75
C GLY A 36 -1.41 33.79 6.76
N GLU A 37 -1.00 32.67 7.36
CA GLU A 37 0.16 32.56 8.24
C GLU A 37 1.36 31.95 7.51
N GLN A 38 2.55 32.53 7.70
CA GLN A 38 3.80 31.99 7.15
C GLN A 38 4.32 30.86 8.06
N ILE A 39 4.20 29.61 7.61
CA ILE A 39 4.64 28.43 8.37
C ILE A 39 6.08 28.05 8.02
N VAL A 40 6.46 28.17 6.75
CA VAL A 40 7.81 27.93 6.21
C VAL A 40 8.21 29.16 5.43
N SER A 41 9.40 29.74 5.59
CA SER A 41 9.71 30.99 4.89
C SER A 41 9.70 30.81 3.36
N GLU A 42 9.30 31.86 2.64
CA GLU A 42 9.27 31.86 1.18
C GLU A 42 10.66 31.58 0.59
N GLU A 43 11.71 32.14 1.19
CA GLU A 43 13.10 31.91 0.77
C GLU A 43 13.52 30.46 0.94
N TRP A 44 13.03 29.77 1.99
CA TRP A 44 13.30 28.36 2.17
C TRP A 44 12.56 27.51 1.14
N VAL A 45 11.30 27.83 0.85
CA VAL A 45 10.55 27.15 -0.21
C VAL A 45 11.31 27.28 -1.53
N GLU A 46 11.67 28.50 -1.94
CA GLU A 46 12.43 28.74 -3.18
C GLU A 46 13.76 27.97 -3.22
N ALA A 47 14.55 28.04 -2.14
CA ALA A 47 15.85 27.38 -2.07
C ALA A 47 15.72 25.84 -2.10
N SER A 48 14.75 25.29 -1.39
CA SER A 48 14.56 23.83 -1.24
C SER A 48 13.97 23.18 -2.49
N THR A 49 13.20 23.91 -3.30
CA THR A 49 12.55 23.38 -4.51
C THR A 49 13.27 23.76 -5.80
N ARG A 50 14.44 24.39 -5.73
CA ARG A 50 15.32 24.64 -6.88
C ARG A 50 16.35 23.52 -7.03
N GLU A 51 16.87 23.31 -8.23
CA GLU A 51 17.99 22.40 -8.45
C GLU A 51 19.24 22.86 -7.67
N GLN A 52 19.69 21.99 -6.77
CA GLN A 52 20.90 22.13 -5.96
C GLN A 52 21.95 21.08 -6.34
N ALA A 53 21.52 19.95 -6.90
CA ALA A 53 22.40 18.87 -7.33
C ALA A 53 21.87 18.16 -8.57
N TYR A 54 22.78 17.88 -9.51
CA TYR A 54 22.57 17.01 -10.64
C TYR A 54 23.37 15.71 -10.43
N ILE A 55 22.69 14.57 -10.44
CA ILE A 55 23.31 13.26 -10.19
C ILE A 55 23.57 12.49 -11.50
N GLY A 56 22.83 12.80 -12.56
CA GLY A 56 22.92 12.08 -13.84
C GLY A 56 21.62 11.36 -14.20
N PRO A 57 21.64 10.53 -15.25
CA PRO A 57 20.47 9.78 -15.70
C PRO A 57 19.91 8.86 -14.61
N ASP A 58 18.60 8.71 -14.57
CA ASP A 58 17.90 7.80 -13.69
C ASP A 58 18.02 6.36 -14.19
N SER A 59 18.42 5.45 -13.32
CA SER A 59 18.59 4.03 -13.66
C SER A 59 17.27 3.25 -13.77
N TYR A 60 16.16 3.83 -13.31
CA TYR A 60 14.84 3.21 -13.25
C TYR A 60 13.84 3.85 -14.23
N VAL A 61 14.06 5.10 -14.64
CA VAL A 61 13.20 5.84 -15.57
C VAL A 61 14.03 6.33 -16.76
N ASP A 62 13.83 5.70 -17.92
CA ASP A 62 14.53 6.10 -19.14
C ASP A 62 14.18 7.54 -19.55
N GLY A 63 15.20 8.31 -19.94
CA GLY A 63 15.05 9.70 -20.34
C GLY A 63 14.80 10.70 -19.20
N LEU A 64 14.88 10.29 -17.94
CA LEU A 64 14.79 11.19 -16.78
C LEU A 64 16.16 11.40 -16.14
N ASP A 65 16.50 12.65 -15.81
CA ASP A 65 17.67 12.95 -15.00
C ASP A 65 17.31 13.05 -13.52
N ARG A 66 18.18 12.54 -12.65
CA ARG A 66 18.08 12.69 -11.20
C ARG A 66 18.64 14.04 -10.78
N ARG A 67 17.73 14.99 -10.59
CA ARG A 67 18.00 16.34 -10.10
C ARG A 67 17.34 16.51 -8.74
N PHE A 68 18.03 17.17 -7.81
CA PHE A 68 17.54 17.35 -6.45
C PHE A 68 17.68 18.79 -5.97
N GLY A 69 16.67 19.24 -5.23
CA GLY A 69 16.76 20.35 -4.30
C GLY A 69 17.08 19.83 -2.90
N TYR A 70 16.60 20.52 -1.87
CA TYR A 70 16.74 20.04 -0.49
C TYR A 70 15.63 19.03 -0.19
N MET A 71 15.94 17.74 -0.40
CA MET A 71 15.03 16.60 -0.24
C MET A 71 13.89 16.50 -1.27
N PHE A 72 13.84 17.41 -2.26
CA PHE A 72 12.90 17.34 -3.39
C PHE A 72 13.59 16.81 -4.64
N SER A 73 12.89 15.97 -5.40
CA SER A 73 13.19 15.68 -6.80
C SER A 73 12.70 16.84 -7.67
N ILE A 74 13.54 17.29 -8.60
CA ILE A 74 13.28 18.45 -9.46
C ILE A 74 13.13 18.00 -10.90
N PHE A 75 12.12 18.53 -11.59
CA PHE A 75 11.78 18.20 -12.98
C PHE A 75 11.74 19.50 -13.79
N PRO A 76 12.90 20.09 -14.10
CA PRO A 76 12.97 21.44 -14.66
C PRO A 76 12.34 21.53 -16.05
N GLU A 77 12.44 20.48 -16.87
CA GLU A 77 11.85 20.46 -18.21
C GLU A 77 10.31 20.43 -18.18
N GLN A 78 9.71 20.00 -17.07
CA GLN A 78 8.26 19.99 -16.87
C GLN A 78 7.77 21.05 -15.88
N GLU A 79 8.68 21.86 -15.34
CA GLU A 79 8.40 22.96 -14.41
C GLU A 79 7.63 22.52 -13.14
N TYR A 80 7.98 21.36 -12.59
CA TYR A 80 7.47 20.91 -11.30
C TYR A 80 8.54 20.28 -10.42
N PHE A 81 8.20 20.09 -9.15
CA PHE A 81 9.03 19.40 -8.18
C PHE A 81 8.19 18.44 -7.33
N GLY A 82 8.84 17.55 -6.61
CA GLY A 82 8.13 16.55 -5.85
C GLY A 82 8.99 15.72 -4.91
N TYR A 83 8.36 14.80 -4.22
CA TYR A 83 9.03 13.77 -3.42
C TYR A 83 8.62 12.41 -3.97
N LEU A 84 9.61 11.52 -4.12
CA LEU A 84 9.43 10.15 -4.60
C LEU A 84 9.69 9.16 -3.47
N GLY A 85 8.63 8.59 -2.94
CA GLY A 85 8.66 7.58 -1.89
C GLY A 85 8.54 6.17 -2.42
N MET A 86 9.17 5.24 -1.71
CA MET A 86 9.20 3.81 -2.04
C MET A 86 7.79 3.24 -2.29
N ALA A 87 7.66 2.37 -3.29
CA ALA A 87 6.41 1.70 -3.66
C ALA A 87 5.28 2.66 -4.12
N GLY A 88 5.62 3.90 -4.49
CA GLY A 88 4.69 4.87 -5.07
C GLY A 88 4.01 5.78 -4.05
N GLN A 89 4.75 6.25 -3.03
CA GLN A 89 4.29 7.33 -2.16
C GLN A 89 4.82 8.65 -2.73
N GLU A 90 4.07 9.28 -3.62
CA GLU A 90 4.59 10.40 -4.42
C GLU A 90 3.76 11.66 -4.23
N LEU A 91 4.45 12.79 -4.20
CA LEU A 91 3.88 14.12 -4.15
C LEU A 91 4.50 14.94 -5.29
N TYR A 92 3.67 15.61 -6.07
CA TYR A 92 4.08 16.54 -7.11
C TYR A 92 3.39 17.88 -6.90
N VAL A 93 4.16 18.96 -6.98
CA VAL A 93 3.70 20.34 -6.92
C VAL A 93 4.01 21.00 -8.25
N ILE A 94 2.97 21.50 -8.93
CA ILE A 94 3.03 22.07 -10.26
C ILE A 94 2.55 23.54 -10.19
N PRO A 95 3.46 24.49 -9.89
CA PRO A 95 3.10 25.89 -9.65
C PRO A 95 2.34 26.53 -10.81
N GLU A 96 2.82 26.36 -12.04
CA GLU A 96 2.22 26.92 -13.26
C GLU A 96 0.77 26.48 -13.49
N LYS A 97 0.34 25.39 -12.84
CA LYS A 97 -1.03 24.88 -12.95
C LYS A 97 -1.83 25.01 -11.65
N ASN A 98 -1.29 25.68 -10.63
CA ASN A 98 -1.88 25.77 -9.29
C ASN A 98 -2.35 24.41 -8.77
N MET A 99 -1.49 23.38 -8.88
CA MET A 99 -1.90 21.99 -8.71
C MET A 99 -0.95 21.19 -7.82
N VAL A 100 -1.54 20.31 -7.04
CA VAL A 100 -0.87 19.27 -6.27
C VAL A 100 -1.41 17.92 -6.70
N VAL A 101 -0.52 16.98 -7.01
CA VAL A 101 -0.88 15.58 -7.32
C VAL A 101 -0.24 14.68 -6.28
N VAL A 102 -1.03 13.78 -5.71
CA VAL A 102 -0.56 12.79 -4.73
C VAL A 102 -0.90 11.40 -5.23
N PHE A 103 0.08 10.50 -5.18
CA PHE A 103 -0.12 9.07 -5.30
C PHE A 103 0.25 8.37 -3.99
N THR A 104 -0.59 7.43 -3.58
CA THR A 104 -0.26 6.45 -2.53
C THR A 104 -0.57 5.08 -3.09
N ALA A 105 0.42 4.20 -3.09
CA ALA A 105 0.30 2.89 -3.71
C ALA A 105 1.07 1.82 -2.93
N ALA A 106 0.92 0.56 -3.36
CA ALA A 106 1.71 -0.56 -2.90
C ALA A 106 2.36 -1.23 -4.11
N LEU A 107 3.13 -0.46 -4.89
CA LEU A 107 3.80 -0.97 -6.08
C LEU A 107 4.96 -1.91 -5.71
N ALA A 108 5.28 -2.80 -6.64
CA ALA A 108 6.58 -3.45 -6.64
C ALA A 108 7.68 -2.39 -6.80
N VAL A 109 8.69 -2.45 -5.95
CA VAL A 109 9.82 -1.51 -5.99
C VAL A 109 10.55 -1.65 -7.32
N GLY A 110 10.85 -0.51 -7.94
CA GLY A 110 11.37 -0.40 -9.31
C GLY A 110 10.27 -0.33 -10.39
N LYS A 111 8.99 -0.22 -10.01
CA LYS A 111 7.86 -0.04 -10.95
C LYS A 111 7.18 1.33 -10.81
N GLU A 112 7.72 2.22 -9.99
CA GLU A 112 7.19 3.55 -9.69
C GLU A 112 7.17 4.48 -10.91
N ALA A 113 8.05 4.26 -11.89
CA ALA A 113 8.10 5.01 -13.17
C ALA A 113 6.72 5.16 -13.87
N ARG A 114 5.81 4.21 -13.64
CA ARG A 114 4.45 4.24 -14.17
C ARG A 114 3.61 5.40 -13.64
N LEU A 115 3.89 5.91 -12.44
CA LEU A 115 3.17 7.01 -11.82
C LEU A 115 3.60 8.35 -12.44
N LEU A 116 4.90 8.54 -12.66
CA LEU A 116 5.41 9.64 -13.49
C LEU A 116 4.79 9.62 -14.89
N LYS A 117 4.69 8.44 -15.52
CA LYS A 117 4.01 8.31 -16.80
C LYS A 117 2.53 8.72 -16.71
N LEU A 118 1.83 8.29 -15.67
CA LEU A 118 0.43 8.67 -15.45
C LEU A 118 0.28 10.19 -15.29
N LEU A 119 1.18 10.82 -14.53
CA LEU A 119 1.22 12.26 -14.36
C LEU A 119 1.44 12.97 -15.70
N ASN A 120 2.54 12.66 -16.40
CA ASN A 120 2.99 13.38 -17.58
C ASN A 120 2.15 13.10 -18.83
N ASP A 121 1.71 11.86 -19.04
CA ASP A 121 1.03 11.48 -20.28
C ASP A 121 -0.50 11.65 -20.20
N TYR A 122 -1.07 11.68 -18.98
CA TYR A 122 -2.52 11.66 -18.79
C TYR A 122 -3.04 12.82 -17.92
N ILE A 123 -2.49 13.03 -16.72
CA ILE A 123 -3.03 14.03 -15.78
C ILE A 123 -2.72 15.45 -16.25
N LEU A 124 -1.45 15.78 -16.48
CA LEU A 124 -1.05 17.12 -16.91
C LEU A 124 -1.70 17.52 -18.25
N PRO A 125 -1.76 16.64 -19.28
CA PRO A 125 -2.43 16.96 -20.55
C PRO A 125 -3.95 17.08 -20.45
N ALA A 126 -4.58 16.52 -19.40
CA ALA A 126 -6.02 16.65 -19.17
C ALA A 126 -6.42 18.04 -18.64
N VAL A 127 -5.47 18.80 -18.09
CA VAL A 127 -5.73 20.14 -17.55
C VAL A 127 -5.67 21.17 -18.67
N LYS A 128 -6.85 21.47 -19.23
CA LYS A 128 -7.03 22.31 -20.43
C LYS A 128 -7.67 23.68 -20.14
N SER A 129 -7.98 23.97 -18.88
CA SER A 129 -8.71 25.19 -18.50
C SER A 129 -8.23 25.68 -17.14
N ASP A 130 -7.96 26.97 -17.06
CA ASP A 130 -7.68 27.69 -15.81
C ASP A 130 -8.96 28.28 -15.20
N GLN A 131 -10.10 28.05 -15.84
CA GLN A 131 -11.42 28.45 -15.39
C GLN A 131 -12.22 27.23 -14.94
N THR A 132 -13.13 27.45 -13.99
CA THR A 132 -14.07 26.41 -13.54
C THR A 132 -14.89 25.93 -14.73
N LEU A 133 -14.87 24.62 -14.98
CA LEU A 133 -15.68 24.01 -16.01
C LEU A 133 -17.17 24.02 -15.58
N PRO A 134 -18.12 24.18 -16.53
CA PRO A 134 -19.52 24.02 -16.21
C PRO A 134 -19.82 22.58 -15.76
N ASP A 135 -20.86 22.41 -14.94
CA ASP A 135 -21.31 21.11 -14.47
C ASP A 135 -21.56 20.15 -15.65
N ASN A 136 -20.98 18.95 -15.57
CA ASN A 136 -21.15 17.90 -16.56
C ASN A 136 -21.81 16.66 -15.93
N SER A 137 -23.13 16.69 -15.84
CA SER A 137 -23.93 15.62 -15.23
C SER A 137 -23.77 14.27 -15.94
N GLN A 138 -23.53 14.27 -17.25
CA GLN A 138 -23.29 13.05 -18.03
C GLN A 138 -21.95 12.41 -17.65
N ALA A 139 -20.86 13.18 -17.61
CA ALA A 139 -19.56 12.69 -17.19
C ALA A 139 -19.57 12.22 -15.73
N ALA A 140 -20.27 12.94 -14.85
CA ALA A 140 -20.45 12.53 -13.45
C ALA A 140 -21.21 11.19 -13.34
N SER A 141 -22.25 10.99 -14.17
CA SER A 141 -23.00 9.73 -14.21
C SER A 141 -22.16 8.56 -14.72
N LEU A 142 -21.34 8.79 -15.76
CA LEU A 142 -20.39 7.79 -16.27
C LEU A 142 -19.35 7.42 -15.20
N LEU A 143 -18.79 8.42 -14.51
CA LEU A 143 -17.86 8.19 -13.40
C LEU A 143 -18.53 7.37 -12.30
N GLN A 144 -19.75 7.72 -11.90
CA GLN A 144 -20.47 6.98 -10.86
C GLN A 144 -20.72 5.52 -11.26
N ALA A 145 -21.10 5.28 -12.52
CA ALA A 145 -21.27 3.92 -13.05
C ALA A 145 -19.94 3.15 -13.04
N SER A 146 -18.84 3.78 -13.47
CA SER A 146 -17.50 3.19 -13.41
C SER A 146 -17.07 2.87 -11.99
N LEU A 147 -17.34 3.75 -11.02
CA LEU A 147 -17.02 3.53 -9.61
C LEU A 147 -17.79 2.32 -9.06
N GLN A 148 -19.08 2.18 -9.39
CA GLN A 148 -19.88 1.02 -8.99
C GLN A 148 -19.32 -0.30 -9.55
N THR A 149 -18.81 -0.30 -10.78
CA THR A 149 -18.22 -1.50 -11.39
C THR A 149 -16.78 -1.77 -10.94
N THR A 150 -16.07 -0.77 -10.40
CA THR A 150 -14.66 -0.88 -10.00
C THR A 150 -14.49 -1.17 -8.51
N GLN A 151 -15.51 -0.91 -7.70
CA GLN A 151 -15.49 -1.31 -6.29
C GLN A 151 -15.26 -2.82 -6.21
N ALA A 152 -14.33 -3.27 -5.36
CA ALA A 152 -14.12 -4.70 -5.12
C ALA A 152 -15.46 -5.30 -4.71
N ALA A 153 -16.10 -6.02 -5.63
CA ALA A 153 -17.42 -6.56 -5.38
C ALA A 153 -17.28 -7.75 -4.43
N ARG A 154 -18.19 -7.83 -3.46
CA ARG A 154 -18.38 -9.05 -2.69
C ARG A 154 -18.62 -10.19 -3.67
N GLN A 155 -17.80 -11.23 -3.57
CA GLN A 155 -17.98 -12.45 -4.34
C GLN A 155 -18.75 -13.46 -3.49
N PRO A 156 -19.61 -14.30 -4.11
CA PRO A 156 -20.24 -15.40 -3.38
C PRO A 156 -19.18 -16.29 -2.73
N VAL A 157 -19.37 -16.61 -1.45
CA VAL A 157 -18.48 -17.51 -0.72
C VAL A 157 -18.71 -18.92 -1.27
N ALA A 158 -17.64 -19.53 -1.79
CA ALA A 158 -17.70 -20.91 -2.25
C ALA A 158 -17.99 -21.87 -1.09
N SER A 159 -18.58 -23.02 -1.39
CA SER A 159 -18.71 -24.08 -0.38
C SER A 159 -17.33 -24.48 0.12
N LEU A 160 -17.19 -24.63 1.43
CA LEU A 160 -15.92 -25.01 2.04
C LEU A 160 -15.52 -26.42 1.58
N PRO A 161 -14.25 -26.65 1.16
CA PRO A 161 -13.76 -28.00 0.89
C PRO A 161 -13.73 -28.82 2.18
N LYS A 162 -13.66 -30.14 2.06
CA LYS A 162 -13.61 -31.05 3.20
C LYS A 162 -12.40 -30.73 4.07
N THR A 163 -11.24 -30.45 3.46
CA THR A 163 -10.02 -30.08 4.18
C THR A 163 -10.24 -28.87 5.09
N ALA A 164 -10.98 -27.84 4.65
CA ALA A 164 -11.30 -26.69 5.49
C ALA A 164 -12.06 -27.07 6.77
N LEU A 165 -12.98 -28.03 6.67
CA LEU A 165 -13.76 -28.54 7.80
C LEU A 165 -12.90 -29.43 8.71
N ASP A 166 -12.07 -30.29 8.12
CA ASP A 166 -11.21 -31.23 8.83
C ASP A 166 -10.13 -30.51 9.64
N ILE A 167 -9.63 -29.36 9.17
CA ILE A 167 -8.57 -28.59 9.84
C ILE A 167 -9.09 -27.47 10.75
N SER A 168 -10.38 -27.15 10.68
CA SER A 168 -10.98 -26.04 11.42
C SER A 168 -10.80 -26.21 12.93
N GLY A 169 -10.21 -25.20 13.58
CA GLY A 169 -9.92 -25.19 15.02
C GLY A 169 -8.72 -26.04 15.45
N LYS A 170 -8.03 -26.72 14.51
CA LYS A 170 -6.82 -27.49 14.83
C LYS A 170 -5.57 -26.62 14.68
N THR A 171 -4.57 -26.89 15.52
CA THR A 171 -3.31 -26.13 15.58
C THR A 171 -2.21 -26.89 14.86
N TYR A 172 -1.49 -26.20 13.96
CA TYR A 172 -0.23 -26.65 13.39
C TYR A 172 0.93 -26.06 14.17
N LEU A 173 1.88 -26.89 14.60
CA LEU A 173 3.17 -26.49 15.14
C LEU A 173 4.13 -26.28 13.98
N LEU A 174 4.72 -25.09 13.89
CA LEU A 174 5.63 -24.69 12.82
C LEU A 174 7.08 -25.06 13.18
N GLU A 175 7.85 -25.44 12.18
CA GLU A 175 9.30 -25.54 12.26
C GLU A 175 9.92 -24.16 12.54
N GLN A 176 11.15 -24.14 13.07
CA GLN A 176 11.87 -22.89 13.30
C GLN A 176 11.98 -22.08 11.99
N ASN A 177 11.59 -20.82 12.04
CA ASN A 177 11.55 -19.94 10.87
C ASN A 177 11.98 -18.52 11.22
N SER A 178 12.29 -17.72 10.19
CA SER A 178 12.77 -16.34 10.33
C SER A 178 11.74 -15.35 10.87
N LEU A 179 10.45 -15.71 10.85
CA LEU A 179 9.37 -14.87 11.39
C LEU A 179 9.16 -15.10 12.89
N GLY A 180 9.77 -16.14 13.46
CA GLY A 180 9.61 -16.50 14.87
C GLY A 180 8.25 -17.10 15.23
N TRP A 181 7.41 -17.41 14.23
CA TRP A 181 6.09 -18.00 14.46
C TRP A 181 6.20 -19.46 14.87
N GLN A 182 5.56 -19.86 15.97
CA GLN A 182 5.65 -21.23 16.47
C GLN A 182 4.42 -22.09 16.16
N SER A 183 3.25 -21.48 16.02
CA SER A 183 2.04 -22.19 15.67
C SER A 183 1.05 -21.34 14.90
N MET A 184 0.14 -22.00 14.20
CA MET A 184 -0.99 -21.36 13.55
C MET A 184 -2.23 -22.26 13.52
N ALA A 185 -3.41 -21.67 13.59
CA ALA A 185 -4.68 -22.39 13.51
C ALA A 185 -5.68 -21.59 12.68
N PHE A 186 -6.44 -22.27 11.83
CA PHE A 186 -7.51 -21.66 11.05
C PHE A 186 -8.86 -22.15 11.56
N THR A 187 -9.85 -21.27 11.60
CA THR A 187 -11.24 -21.63 11.89
C THR A 187 -12.12 -21.20 10.73
N PHE A 188 -12.75 -22.19 10.08
CA PHE A 188 -13.73 -22.02 9.02
C PHE A 188 -15.11 -22.49 9.51
N GLN A 189 -16.16 -21.77 9.13
CA GLN A 189 -17.54 -22.10 9.47
C GLN A 189 -18.41 -22.18 8.20
N PRO A 190 -19.15 -23.27 7.98
CA PRO A 190 -20.06 -23.37 6.84
C PRO A 190 -21.05 -22.20 6.77
N GLY A 191 -21.16 -21.56 5.60
CA GLY A 191 -22.06 -20.43 5.37
C GLY A 191 -21.57 -19.07 5.89
N SER A 192 -20.39 -19.02 6.55
CA SER A 192 -19.75 -17.77 6.96
C SER A 192 -18.98 -17.14 5.79
N ASP A 193 -18.99 -15.81 5.71
CA ASP A 193 -18.12 -15.02 4.83
C ASP A 193 -16.79 -14.63 5.47
N GLU A 194 -16.57 -15.08 6.70
CA GLU A 194 -15.37 -14.81 7.50
C GLU A 194 -14.78 -16.12 8.04
N ALA A 195 -13.46 -16.23 7.99
CA ALA A 195 -12.65 -17.20 8.71
C ALA A 195 -11.74 -16.49 9.73
N VAL A 196 -11.17 -17.25 10.65
CA VAL A 196 -10.24 -16.74 11.66
C VAL A 196 -8.90 -17.44 11.55
N LEU A 197 -7.81 -16.67 11.58
CA LEU A 197 -6.44 -17.13 11.74
C LEU A 197 -5.94 -16.77 13.14
N LYS A 198 -5.48 -17.78 13.88
CA LYS A 198 -4.74 -17.61 15.13
C LYS A 198 -3.27 -17.89 14.86
N MET A 199 -2.41 -17.03 15.39
CA MET A 199 -0.95 -17.14 15.27
C MET A 199 -0.34 -17.13 16.67
N ASP A 200 0.67 -17.95 16.89
CA ASP A 200 1.44 -17.90 18.13
C ASP A 200 2.07 -16.51 18.34
N GLY A 201 2.07 -16.04 19.59
CA GLY A 201 2.57 -14.70 19.95
C GLY A 201 1.66 -13.53 19.57
N SER A 202 0.56 -13.75 18.83
CA SER A 202 -0.50 -12.75 18.64
C SER A 202 -1.61 -12.98 19.67
N PRO A 203 -1.91 -12.03 20.57
CA PRO A 203 -3.06 -12.15 21.46
C PRO A 203 -4.40 -11.90 20.72
N TYR A 204 -4.37 -11.64 19.42
CA TYR A 204 -5.53 -11.29 18.61
C TYR A 204 -5.80 -12.32 17.52
N ASP A 205 -7.06 -12.70 17.42
CA ASP A 205 -7.63 -13.48 16.33
C ASP A 205 -7.72 -12.60 15.07
N LEU A 206 -7.05 -13.02 14.00
CA LEU A 206 -7.05 -12.28 12.73
C LEU A 206 -8.22 -12.76 11.86
N LYS A 207 -9.10 -11.84 11.50
CA LYS A 207 -10.24 -12.10 10.63
C LYS A 207 -9.82 -12.14 9.17
N ILE A 208 -10.36 -13.09 8.41
CA ILE A 208 -10.11 -13.30 6.98
C ILE A 208 -11.44 -13.24 6.24
N GLY A 209 -11.58 -12.34 5.28
CA GLY A 209 -12.77 -12.34 4.41
C GLY A 209 -12.69 -13.40 3.33
N LEU A 210 -13.75 -14.18 3.17
CA LEU A 210 -13.90 -15.23 2.15
C LEU A 210 -14.71 -14.77 0.93
N ASP A 211 -15.16 -13.52 0.94
CA ASP A 211 -16.03 -12.88 -0.06
C ASP A 211 -15.28 -11.86 -0.93
N ASN A 212 -13.96 -11.98 -1.06
CA ASN A 212 -13.08 -11.04 -1.77
C ASN A 212 -12.94 -9.66 -1.11
N ILE A 213 -13.50 -9.44 0.09
CA ILE A 213 -13.33 -8.20 0.86
C ILE A 213 -12.40 -8.43 2.05
N TYR A 214 -11.43 -7.53 2.26
CA TYR A 214 -10.57 -7.57 3.43
C TYR A 214 -11.38 -7.44 4.73
N ARG A 215 -11.11 -8.32 5.70
CA ARG A 215 -11.54 -8.13 7.08
C ARG A 215 -10.38 -7.50 7.84
N LEU A 216 -10.64 -6.35 8.45
CA LEU A 216 -9.66 -5.62 9.24
C LEU A 216 -9.67 -6.16 10.67
N SER A 217 -8.47 -6.41 11.19
CA SER A 217 -8.25 -6.80 12.58
C SER A 217 -7.35 -5.76 13.23
N ASP A 218 -7.83 -5.16 14.31
CA ASP A 218 -7.02 -4.27 15.13
C ASP A 218 -6.04 -5.09 15.95
N THR A 219 -4.77 -4.68 15.93
CA THR A 219 -3.70 -5.35 16.66
C THR A 219 -3.02 -4.32 17.56
N PRO A 220 -3.51 -4.09 18.79
CA PRO A 220 -2.92 -3.11 19.69
C PRO A 220 -1.41 -3.27 19.85
N GLY A 221 -0.67 -2.17 19.66
CA GLY A 221 0.80 -2.16 19.59
C GLY A 221 1.37 -2.29 18.17
N SER A 222 0.56 -2.63 17.18
CA SER A 222 0.89 -2.64 15.75
C SER A 222 -0.26 -2.03 14.93
N ARG A 223 -0.15 -2.07 13.59
CA ARG A 223 -1.17 -1.48 12.70
C ARG A 223 -2.26 -2.48 12.34
N PRO A 224 -3.50 -2.03 12.08
CA PRO A 224 -4.56 -2.91 11.63
C PRO A 224 -4.14 -3.71 10.40
N ILE A 225 -4.41 -5.01 10.45
CA ILE A 225 -4.10 -5.94 9.38
C ILE A 225 -5.40 -6.29 8.67
N GLY A 226 -5.40 -6.16 7.34
CA GLY A 226 -6.47 -6.65 6.49
C GLY A 226 -6.10 -8.00 5.91
N LEU A 227 -6.95 -9.01 6.10
CA LEU A 227 -6.82 -10.30 5.41
C LEU A 227 -8.07 -10.63 4.59
N ARG A 228 -7.84 -11.24 3.44
CA ARG A 228 -8.86 -11.96 2.67
C ARG A 228 -8.24 -13.24 2.11
N GLY A 229 -9.07 -14.24 1.86
CA GLY A 229 -8.59 -15.51 1.33
C GLY A 229 -9.63 -16.25 0.51
N THR A 230 -9.16 -17.22 -0.26
CA THR A 230 -9.98 -18.02 -1.14
C THR A 230 -9.35 -19.40 -1.31
N TRP A 231 -10.19 -20.44 -1.31
CA TRP A 231 -9.75 -21.79 -1.63
C TRP A 231 -9.53 -21.91 -3.13
N LYS A 232 -8.32 -22.32 -3.54
CA LYS A 232 -7.95 -22.52 -4.95
C LYS A 232 -8.16 -23.96 -5.40
N SER A 233 -8.10 -24.92 -4.47
CA SER A 233 -8.40 -26.33 -4.66
C SER A 233 -8.90 -26.94 -3.34
N GLU A 234 -9.08 -28.27 -3.30
CA GLU A 234 -9.46 -28.98 -2.07
C GLU A 234 -8.47 -28.71 -0.91
N ASP A 235 -7.18 -28.60 -1.24
CA ASP A 235 -6.09 -28.59 -0.25
C ASP A 235 -5.24 -27.31 -0.29
N GLU A 236 -5.60 -26.34 -1.13
CA GLU A 236 -4.87 -25.07 -1.27
C GLU A 236 -5.72 -23.86 -0.88
N PHE A 237 -5.28 -23.14 0.16
CA PHE A 237 -5.86 -21.86 0.57
C PHE A 237 -4.91 -20.71 0.21
N TYR A 238 -5.42 -19.73 -0.53
CA TYR A 238 -4.67 -18.54 -0.93
C TYR A 238 -5.16 -17.35 -0.11
N MET A 239 -4.23 -16.61 0.51
CA MET A 239 -4.53 -15.48 1.38
C MET A 239 -3.76 -14.24 0.94
N GLU A 240 -4.40 -13.09 0.96
CA GLU A 240 -3.80 -11.78 0.73
C GLU A 240 -3.78 -10.99 2.03
N ASN A 241 -2.71 -10.24 2.22
CA ASN A 241 -2.45 -9.41 3.38
C ASN A 241 -2.17 -7.97 2.95
N ILE A 242 -2.83 -7.04 3.65
CA ILE A 242 -2.49 -5.62 3.67
C ILE A 242 -2.27 -5.17 5.11
N ILE A 243 -1.40 -4.19 5.30
CA ILE A 243 -1.26 -3.47 6.57
C ILE A 243 -1.73 -2.05 6.34
N LEU A 244 -2.74 -1.61 7.10
CA LEU A 244 -3.34 -0.31 6.87
C LEU A 244 -2.33 0.81 7.20
N GLY A 245 -2.14 1.74 6.27
CA GLY A 245 -1.12 2.79 6.38
C GLY A 245 0.31 2.27 6.13
N ASP A 246 0.49 1.06 5.62
CA ASP A 246 1.77 0.61 5.08
C ASP A 246 1.65 0.35 3.57
N PHE A 247 2.76 0.37 2.86
CA PHE A 247 2.81 -0.07 1.47
C PHE A 247 3.11 -1.57 1.36
N ILE A 248 3.49 -2.21 2.48
CA ILE A 248 3.78 -3.65 2.51
C ILE A 248 2.50 -4.45 2.25
N THR A 249 2.58 -5.27 1.22
CA THR A 249 1.57 -6.22 0.79
C THR A 249 2.22 -7.57 0.54
N ALA A 250 1.53 -8.62 0.98
CA ALA A 250 2.02 -9.98 0.84
C ALA A 250 0.89 -10.94 0.51
N VAL A 251 1.26 -12.07 -0.06
CA VAL A 251 0.34 -13.18 -0.32
C VAL A 251 0.91 -14.45 0.28
N ALA A 252 0.03 -15.32 0.75
CA ALA A 252 0.39 -16.64 1.25
C ALA A 252 -0.37 -17.70 0.44
N SER A 253 0.36 -18.63 -0.19
CA SER A 253 -0.20 -19.89 -0.67
C SER A 253 0.03 -20.93 0.43
N ILE A 254 -1.05 -21.54 0.90
CA ILE A 254 -1.07 -22.48 2.01
C ILE A 254 -1.55 -23.83 1.49
N GLN A 255 -0.68 -24.83 1.54
CA GLN A 255 -0.97 -26.19 1.16
C GLN A 255 -1.16 -27.06 2.41
N PHE A 256 -2.26 -27.81 2.45
CA PHE A 256 -2.55 -28.79 3.48
C PHE A 256 -2.28 -30.20 2.93
N GLU A 257 -1.57 -31.04 3.68
CA GLU A 257 -1.21 -32.41 3.30
C GLU A 257 -1.39 -33.35 4.49
N SER A 258 -2.60 -33.90 4.67
CA SER A 258 -2.97 -34.71 5.85
C SER A 258 -2.68 -33.95 7.16
N ASP A 259 -1.65 -34.35 7.90
CA ASP A 259 -1.22 -33.72 9.14
C ASP A 259 -0.17 -32.62 8.94
N GLN A 260 0.19 -32.27 7.71
CA GLN A 260 1.22 -31.27 7.40
C GLN A 260 0.63 -29.98 6.81
N ILE A 261 1.32 -28.87 7.07
CA ILE A 261 1.06 -27.58 6.43
C ILE A 261 2.35 -27.06 5.78
N LYS A 262 2.22 -26.49 4.59
CA LYS A 262 3.30 -25.73 3.92
C LYS A 262 2.75 -24.35 3.56
N VAL A 263 3.44 -23.30 3.98
CA VAL A 263 3.05 -21.91 3.70
C VAL A 263 4.16 -21.24 2.91
N ALA A 264 3.83 -20.68 1.76
CA ALA A 264 4.74 -19.86 0.96
C ALA A 264 4.27 -18.41 1.00
N ILE A 265 5.01 -17.55 1.71
CA ILE A 265 4.70 -16.12 1.86
C ILE A 265 5.57 -15.32 0.89
N THR A 266 4.93 -14.60 -0.03
CA THR A 266 5.60 -13.79 -1.05
C THR A 266 5.26 -12.31 -0.84
N SER A 267 6.29 -11.48 -0.71
CA SER A 267 6.12 -10.03 -0.78
C SER A 267 5.77 -9.62 -2.21
N LEU A 268 4.73 -8.79 -2.36
CA LEU A 268 4.38 -8.24 -3.67
C LEU A 268 5.19 -6.97 -3.98
N ASN A 269 5.73 -6.32 -2.96
CA ASN A 269 6.50 -5.09 -3.12
C ASN A 269 7.97 -5.37 -3.46
N PHE A 270 8.57 -6.34 -2.77
CA PHE A 270 9.97 -6.69 -2.94
C PHE A 270 10.00 -8.05 -3.64
N GLY A 271 10.56 -8.15 -4.85
CA GLY A 271 10.59 -9.35 -5.69
C GLY A 271 11.44 -10.52 -5.13
N SER A 272 11.32 -10.78 -3.84
CA SER A 272 12.02 -11.81 -3.08
C SER A 272 11.43 -13.18 -3.32
N GLN A 273 12.28 -14.20 -3.18
CA GLN A 273 11.83 -15.59 -3.07
C GLN A 273 10.84 -15.75 -1.90
N PRO A 274 9.83 -16.62 -2.02
CA PRO A 274 8.87 -16.85 -0.95
C PRO A 274 9.57 -17.32 0.32
N GLN A 275 9.15 -16.79 1.46
CA GLN A 275 9.48 -17.38 2.75
C GLN A 275 8.65 -18.65 2.92
N LEU A 276 9.34 -19.77 3.12
CA LEU A 276 8.70 -21.07 3.26
C LEU A 276 8.60 -21.44 4.74
N LEU A 277 7.38 -21.75 5.18
CA LEU A 277 7.09 -22.30 6.49
C LEU A 277 6.56 -23.71 6.32
N ARG A 278 6.90 -24.59 7.25
CA ARG A 278 6.41 -25.95 7.34
C ARG A 278 5.93 -26.21 8.76
N GLY A 279 4.92 -27.05 8.89
CA GLY A 279 4.44 -27.45 10.20
C GLY A 279 3.70 -28.76 10.18
N VAL A 280 3.44 -29.27 11.37
CA VAL A 280 2.72 -30.51 11.61
C VAL A 280 1.59 -30.27 12.60
N LEU A 281 0.48 -30.98 12.42
CA LEU A 281 -0.67 -30.92 13.29
C LEU A 281 -0.28 -31.32 14.71
N GLN A 282 -0.69 -30.52 15.69
CA GLN A 282 -0.53 -30.86 17.09
C GLN A 282 -1.41 -32.08 17.41
N LYS A 283 -0.78 -33.15 17.89
CA LYS A 283 -1.46 -34.38 18.32
C LYS A 283 -2.13 -34.22 19.68
#